data_AF-M0D4F7-F1
#
_entry.id   AF-M0D4F7-F1
#
_cell.length_a   1.000
_cell.length_b   1.000
_cell.length_c   1.000
_cell.angle_alpha   90.00
_cell.angle_beta   90.00
_cell.angle_gamma   90.00
#
_symmetry.space_group_name_H-M   'P 1'
#
loop_
_entity.id
_entity.type
_entity.pdbx_description
1 polymer ?
#
loop_
_entity_poly.entity_id
_entity_poly.type
_entity_poly.pdbx_seq_one_letter_code
_entity_poly.pdbx_strand_id
1 'polypeptide(L)'
;MPDSGSDDPADSDGGSDPAVPDGGSVAEIDEERLYEIVHEAVEDAILGVVGTLLLLGIGTVFLVSGVTAVLGASSAASFGVGLTVFLVGLVVFVTTLGGVLPVREWV
;
A
#
# COMPACT_ATOMS: atom_id res chain seq x y z
N MET A 1 -74.69 44.29 -11.39
CA MET A 1 -73.74 43.76 -12.40
C MET A 1 -72.65 43.03 -11.65
N PRO A 2 -72.57 41.68 -11.75
CA PRO A 2 -71.47 40.89 -11.21
C PRO A 2 -70.35 40.78 -12.26
N ASP A 3 -69.08 40.83 -11.84
CA ASP A 3 -67.96 40.55 -12.73
C ASP A 3 -66.86 39.72 -12.04
N SER A 4 -66.56 38.61 -12.71
CA SER A 4 -65.32 37.83 -12.82
C SER A 4 -64.58 37.32 -11.58
N GLY A 5 -64.49 35.99 -11.51
CA GLY A 5 -63.76 35.25 -10.49
C GLY A 5 -62.26 35.10 -10.76
N SER A 6 -61.58 34.50 -9.78
CA SER A 6 -60.31 33.79 -9.93
C SER A 6 -60.16 32.90 -8.69
N ASP A 7 -60.45 31.62 -8.86
CA ASP A 7 -59.91 30.56 -8.01
C ASP A 7 -58.40 30.51 -8.27
N ASP A 8 -57.58 30.63 -7.22
CA ASP A 8 -56.24 30.04 -7.27
C ASP A 8 -55.71 29.76 -5.84
N PRO A 9 -55.42 28.50 -5.50
CA PRO A 9 -54.72 28.15 -4.27
C PRO A 9 -53.22 28.34 -4.53
N ALA A 10 -52.64 29.42 -4.02
CA ALA A 10 -51.19 29.58 -4.00
C ALA A 10 -50.61 28.73 -2.87
N ASP A 11 -50.53 27.42 -3.11
CA ASP A 11 -49.60 26.53 -2.41
C ASP A 11 -48.19 27.09 -2.59
N SER A 12 -47.55 27.39 -1.45
CA SER A 12 -46.20 27.93 -1.40
C SER A 12 -45.19 26.83 -1.76
N ASP A 13 -44.95 26.66 -3.05
CA ASP A 13 -43.88 25.81 -3.58
C ASP A 13 -42.55 26.59 -3.53
N GLY A 14 -41.96 26.60 -2.34
CA GLY A 14 -40.65 27.19 -2.05
C GLY A 14 -39.55 26.14 -2.04
N GLY A 15 -39.37 25.45 -3.18
CA GLY A 15 -38.12 24.85 -3.63
C GLY A 15 -37.33 24.09 -2.58
N SER A 16 -37.82 22.91 -2.18
CA SER A 16 -36.90 21.83 -1.86
C SER A 16 -36.21 21.48 -3.17
N ASP A 17 -35.01 22.02 -3.39
CA ASP A 17 -34.10 21.46 -4.39
C ASP A 17 -34.11 19.95 -4.13
N PRO A 18 -34.54 19.10 -5.07
CA PRO A 18 -34.45 17.68 -4.85
C PRO A 18 -32.97 17.43 -4.63
N ALA A 19 -32.60 17.06 -3.40
CA ALA A 19 -31.31 16.49 -3.13
C ALA A 19 -31.18 15.38 -4.16
N VAL A 20 -30.39 15.63 -5.22
CA VAL A 20 -30.06 14.62 -6.21
C VAL A 20 -29.50 13.50 -5.35
N PRO A 21 -30.22 12.38 -5.20
CA PRO A 21 -29.60 11.24 -4.57
C PRO A 21 -28.48 10.93 -5.55
N ASP A 22 -27.22 11.12 -5.14
CA ASP A 22 -26.09 10.55 -5.86
C ASP A 22 -26.43 9.08 -5.96
N GLY A 23 -26.95 8.71 -7.14
CA GLY A 23 -27.76 7.53 -7.34
C GLY A 23 -26.92 6.33 -6.97
N GLY A 24 -27.05 5.92 -5.71
CA GLY A 24 -26.53 4.68 -5.19
C GLY A 24 -27.33 3.54 -5.81
N SER A 25 -27.17 3.32 -7.11
CA SER A 25 -26.95 1.95 -7.51
C SER A 25 -25.56 1.66 -7.01
N VAL A 26 -25.44 0.75 -6.03
CA VAL A 26 -24.25 -0.10 -5.96
C VAL A 26 -23.99 -0.48 -7.42
N ALA A 27 -22.93 0.05 -8.04
CA ALA A 27 -22.59 -0.37 -9.38
C ALA A 27 -22.56 -1.89 -9.28
N GLU A 28 -23.49 -2.56 -9.98
CA GLU A 28 -23.50 -4.02 -10.05
C GLU A 28 -22.26 -4.36 -10.86
N ILE A 29 -21.11 -4.36 -10.17
CA ILE A 29 -19.83 -4.71 -10.74
C ILE A 29 -19.99 -6.17 -11.05
N ASP A 30 -20.05 -6.44 -12.36
CA ASP A 30 -20.01 -7.77 -12.94
C ASP A 30 -18.95 -8.61 -12.23
N GLU A 31 -19.30 -9.84 -11.87
CA GLU A 31 -18.47 -10.65 -10.97
C GLU A 31 -17.10 -10.98 -11.60
N GLU A 32 -17.07 -11.11 -12.94
CA GLU A 32 -15.83 -11.15 -13.73
C GLU A 32 -14.98 -9.89 -13.56
N ARG A 33 -15.58 -8.70 -13.58
CA ARG A 33 -14.86 -7.44 -13.36
C ARG A 33 -14.30 -7.33 -11.95
N LEU A 34 -15.04 -7.79 -10.93
CA LEU A 34 -14.54 -7.80 -9.56
C LEU A 34 -13.36 -8.76 -9.40
N TYR A 35 -13.42 -9.94 -10.02
CA TYR A 35 -12.31 -10.90 -10.01
C TYR A 35 -11.06 -10.33 -10.66
N GLU A 36 -11.17 -9.71 -11.84
CA GLU A 36 -10.02 -9.09 -12.53
C GLU A 36 -9.33 -8.05 -11.64
N ILE A 37 -10.10 -7.15 -11.01
CA ILE A 37 -9.57 -6.08 -10.17
C ILE A 37 -8.85 -6.65 -8.95
N VAL A 38 -9.47 -7.62 -8.26
CA VAL A 38 -8.87 -8.25 -7.08
C VAL A 38 -7.64 -9.05 -7.46
N HIS A 39 -7.69 -9.78 -8.58
CA HIS A 39 -6.58 -10.57 -9.06
C HIS A 39 -5.36 -9.69 -9.38
N GLU A 40 -5.56 -8.60 -10.12
CA GLU A 40 -4.51 -7.63 -10.45
C GLU A 40 -3.92 -7.00 -9.18
N ALA A 41 -4.78 -6.58 -8.25
CA ALA A 41 -4.33 -6.00 -6.98
C ALA A 41 -3.53 -7.00 -6.13
N VAL A 42 -3.92 -8.28 -6.15
CA VAL A 42 -3.20 -9.35 -5.46
C VAL A 42 -1.88 -9.66 -6.17
N GLU A 43 -1.84 -9.65 -7.50
CA GLU A 43 -0.60 -9.84 -8.25
C GLU A 43 0.42 -8.74 -7.95
N ASP A 44 -0.02 -7.47 -7.95
CA ASP A 44 0.83 -6.33 -7.57
C ASP A 44 1.33 -6.44 -6.12
N ALA A 45 0.43 -6.79 -5.19
CA ALA A 45 0.80 -7.00 -3.79
C ALA A 45 1.81 -8.14 -3.62
N ILE A 46 1.63 -9.27 -4.31
CA ILE A 46 2.55 -10.42 -4.25
C ILE A 46 3.91 -10.04 -4.84
N LEU A 47 3.95 -9.29 -5.95
CA LEU A 47 5.21 -8.80 -6.53
C LEU A 47 5.97 -7.91 -5.54
N GLY A 48 5.27 -7.04 -4.82
CA GLY A 48 5.84 -6.24 -3.74
C GLY A 48 6.41 -7.09 -2.60
N VAL A 49 5.69 -8.10 -2.16
CA VAL A 49 6.12 -9.04 -1.12
C VAL A 49 7.35 -9.85 -1.56
N VAL A 50 7.31 -10.42 -2.77
CA VAL A 50 8.41 -11.23 -3.31
C VAL A 50 9.66 -10.38 -3.49
N GLY A 51 9.54 -9.16 -4.00
CA GLY A 51 10.66 -8.23 -4.12
C GLY A 51 11.32 -7.94 -2.77
N THR A 52 10.50 -7.72 -1.74
CA THR A 52 10.99 -7.51 -0.37
C THR A 52 11.67 -8.76 0.18
N LEU A 53 11.09 -9.95 -0.01
CA LEU A 53 11.68 -11.22 0.44
C LEU A 53 12.99 -11.54 -0.27
N LEU A 54 13.10 -11.23 -1.57
CA LEU A 54 14.35 -11.37 -2.32
C LEU A 54 15.44 -10.47 -1.74
N LEU A 55 15.13 -9.19 -1.51
CA LEU A 55 16.08 -8.24 -0.92
C LEU A 55 16.49 -8.66 0.50
N LEU A 56 15.52 -9.13 1.30
CA LEU A 56 15.75 -9.65 2.65
C LEU A 56 16.65 -10.89 2.62
N GLY A 57 16.41 -11.80 1.67
CA GLY A 57 17.23 -12.98 1.44
C GLY A 57 18.66 -12.60 1.06
N ILE A 58 18.85 -11.67 0.13
CA ILE A 58 20.17 -11.17 -0.27
C ILE A 58 20.91 -10.55 0.92
N GLY A 59 20.23 -9.68 1.70
CA GLY A 59 20.80 -9.11 2.92
C GLY A 59 21.22 -10.18 3.93
N THR A 60 20.39 -11.21 4.10
CA THR A 60 20.69 -12.37 4.97
C THR A 60 21.92 -13.14 4.49
N VAL A 61 22.04 -13.39 3.19
CA VAL A 61 23.23 -14.06 2.62
C VAL A 61 24.48 -13.25 2.93
N PHE A 62 24.45 -11.92 2.74
CA PHE A 62 25.60 -11.07 3.02
C PHE A 62 25.95 -11.04 4.51
N LEU A 63 24.97 -11.07 5.41
CA LEU A 63 25.19 -11.19 6.84
C LEU A 63 25.91 -12.50 7.19
N VAL A 64 25.37 -13.64 6.73
CA VAL A 64 25.96 -14.96 7.03
C VAL A 64 27.35 -15.10 6.42
N SER A 65 27.52 -14.70 5.16
CA SER A 65 28.83 -14.72 4.49
C SER A 65 29.83 -13.78 5.16
N GLY A 66 29.40 -12.58 5.54
CA GLY A 66 30.22 -11.61 6.25
C GLY A 66 30.70 -12.12 7.62
N VAL A 67 29.80 -12.67 8.44
CA VAL A 67 30.15 -13.30 9.72
C VAL A 67 31.12 -14.45 9.50
N THR A 68 30.85 -15.34 8.54
CA THR A 68 31.72 -16.48 8.24
C THR A 68 33.12 -16.02 7.81
N ALA A 69 33.20 -14.98 6.98
CA ALA A 69 34.47 -14.40 6.53
C ALA A 69 35.25 -13.73 7.66
N VAL A 70 34.56 -13.03 8.57
CA VAL A 70 35.16 -12.41 9.77
C VAL A 70 35.73 -13.49 10.70
N LEU A 71 34.95 -14.53 10.98
CA LEU A 71 35.38 -15.62 11.88
C LEU A 71 36.52 -16.46 11.27
N GLY A 72 36.55 -16.59 9.94
CA GLY A 72 37.62 -17.27 9.21
C GLY A 72 38.83 -16.40 8.88
N ALA A 73 38.87 -15.14 9.32
CA ALA A 73 39.91 -14.20 8.93
C ALA A 73 41.26 -14.53 9.61
N SER A 74 42.30 -14.77 8.80
CA SER A 74 43.68 -14.95 9.24
C SER A 74 44.54 -13.68 9.16
N SER A 75 43.97 -12.57 8.66
CA SER A 75 44.67 -11.30 8.46
C SER A 75 43.74 -10.10 8.70
N ALA A 76 44.31 -8.94 9.01
CA ALA A 76 43.54 -7.70 9.19
C ALA A 76 42.81 -7.28 7.89
N ALA A 77 43.41 -7.53 6.72
CA ALA A 77 42.80 -7.21 5.44
C ALA A 77 41.55 -8.09 5.18
N SER A 78 41.66 -9.41 5.38
CA SER A 78 40.51 -10.31 5.21
C SER A 78 39.41 -10.07 6.23
N PHE A 79 39.77 -9.70 7.47
CA PHE A 79 38.81 -9.24 8.47
C PHE A 79 38.06 -7.99 8.01
N GLY A 80 38.77 -6.98 7.49
CA GLY A 80 38.15 -5.74 6.99
C GLY A 80 37.17 -5.98 5.85
N VAL A 81 37.51 -6.90 4.92
CA VAL A 81 36.60 -7.30 3.83
C VAL A 81 35.36 -7.99 4.39
N GLY A 82 35.53 -8.99 5.27
CA GLY A 82 34.39 -9.70 5.89
C GLY A 82 33.46 -8.75 6.66
N LEU A 83 34.04 -7.82 7.43
CA LEU A 83 33.28 -6.82 8.17
C LEU A 83 32.51 -5.89 7.24
N THR A 84 33.12 -5.47 6.12
CA THR A 84 32.45 -4.63 5.12
C THR A 84 31.26 -5.35 4.51
N VAL A 85 31.44 -6.62 4.11
CA VAL A 85 30.34 -7.45 3.56
C VAL A 85 29.21 -7.60 4.58
N PHE A 86 29.55 -7.85 5.85
CA PHE A 86 28.57 -7.93 6.92
C PHE A 86 27.79 -6.61 7.09
N LEU A 87 28.47 -5.47 7.15
CA LEU A 87 27.82 -4.17 7.31
C LEU A 87 26.92 -3.82 6.12
N VAL A 88 27.34 -4.12 4.90
CA VAL A 88 26.50 -3.95 3.71
C VAL A 88 25.24 -4.83 3.82
N GLY A 89 25.40 -6.10 4.19
CA GLY A 89 24.27 -7.00 4.43
C GLY A 89 23.32 -6.48 5.50
N LEU A 90 23.87 -5.93 6.60
CA LEU A 90 23.10 -5.34 7.69
C LEU A 90 22.29 -4.12 7.24
N VAL A 91 22.91 -3.21 6.49
CA VAL A 91 22.22 -2.04 5.95
C VAL A 91 21.07 -2.50 5.06
N VAL A 92 21.33 -3.37 4.09
CA VAL A 92 20.29 -3.89 3.18
C VAL A 92 19.15 -4.55 3.96
N PHE A 93 19.47 -5.41 4.94
CA PHE A 93 18.49 -6.11 5.75
C PHE A 93 17.61 -5.16 6.57
N VAL A 94 18.23 -4.19 7.26
CA VAL A 94 17.52 -3.20 8.06
C VAL A 94 16.71 -2.24 7.20
N THR A 95 17.22 -1.79 6.05
CA THR A 95 16.44 -0.93 5.14
C THR A 95 15.26 -1.66 4.54
N THR A 96 15.41 -2.96 4.23
CA THR A 96 14.31 -3.80 3.73
C THR A 96 13.22 -3.95 4.78
N LEU A 97 13.59 -4.26 6.02
CA LEU A 97 12.65 -4.31 7.15
C LEU A 97 12.04 -2.96 7.47
N GLY A 98 12.84 -1.90 7.42
CA GLY A 98 12.41 -0.53 7.62
C GLY A 98 11.38 -0.09 6.59
N GLY A 99 11.33 -0.67 5.39
CA GLY A 99 10.24 -0.41 4.44
C GLY A 99 8.87 -0.91 4.93
N VAL A 100 8.84 -2.05 5.62
CA VAL A 100 7.62 -2.79 5.97
C VAL A 100 7.18 -2.58 7.42
N LEU A 101 8.11 -2.45 8.35
CA LEU A 101 7.82 -2.27 9.77
C LEU A 101 7.43 -0.82 10.06
N PRO A 102 6.21 -0.55 10.54
CA PRO A 102 5.78 0.79 10.88
C PRO A 102 6.31 1.18 12.27
N VAL A 103 7.55 0.85 12.62
CA VAL A 103 8.12 1.14 13.96
C VAL A 103 8.28 2.66 14.19
N ARG A 104 8.24 3.45 13.12
CA ARG A 104 8.37 4.92 13.11
C ARG A 104 7.13 5.70 13.52
N GLU A 105 5.97 5.07 13.66
CA GLU A 105 4.73 5.72 14.13
C GLU A 105 4.46 5.50 15.64
N TRP A 106 5.28 4.71 16.32
CA TRP A 106 5.13 4.39 17.75
C TRP A 106 5.98 5.25 18.68
N VAL A 107 6.61 6.31 18.16
CA VAL A 107 7.47 7.25 18.90
C VAL A 107 7.04 8.68 18.64
#